data_AF-A0A0U3SBI5-F1
#
_entry.id   AF-A0A0U3SBI5-F1
#
_cell.length_a   1.000
_cell.length_b   1.000
_cell.length_c   1.000
_cell.angle_alpha   90.00
_cell.angle_beta   90.00
_cell.angle_gamma   90.00
#
_symmetry.space_group_name_H-M   'P 1'
#
loop_
_entity.id
_entity.type
_entity.pdbx_description
1 polymer ?
#
loop_
_entity_poly.entity_id
_entity_poly.type
_entity_poly.pdbx_seq_one_letter_code
_entity_poly.pdbx_strand_id
1 'polypeptide(L)'
;MGVKEKILKFIERLGEKTIEVSERPISRIPKTLTFQERLQLLKKLQEEVSQEREEKYEKELEEIVEWRKRELEESFTHRFSEFVLRHFRGPVESFTKSLKGLDYDLVRANIKMSKEQFVALMLGVSIFTAIFAFLIGVFLLMPVDISLMLGILGFIGGFLYMRNYPRIVWRRRVVEVEKALPYVLRHMASLLSAGVGIAEAMVSVANADYGPISEEFDLMIRDMHGGTSFEDALMRFEERMASENVSRVVKQILRATKFGGNLADILYKLAEDFSFEYRMKLVEYIQKVNGVAFVYMFITIIMPTLFVVAILAASLMSRALVMPVQGLAVILLFGFPAISTLVVFMIKRSEPR
;
A
#
# COMPACT_ATOMS: atom_id res chain seq x y z
N MET A 1 13.59 17.13 36.59
CA MET A 1 12.40 17.81 37.17
C MET A 1 11.47 18.47 36.15
N GLY A 2 11.85 18.70 34.88
CA GLY A 2 11.03 19.51 33.94
C GLY A 2 9.95 18.82 33.09
N VAL A 3 9.79 17.49 33.12
CA VAL A 3 8.78 16.79 32.28
C VAL A 3 7.44 16.66 33.02
N LYS A 4 7.49 16.35 34.32
CA LYS A 4 6.29 16.25 35.16
C LYS A 4 5.56 17.58 35.28
N GLU A 5 6.31 18.68 35.37
CA GLU A 5 5.81 20.05 35.43
C GLU A 5 5.23 20.53 34.09
N LYS A 6 5.82 20.11 32.96
CA LYS A 6 5.26 20.36 31.62
C LYS A 6 3.97 19.58 31.38
N ILE A 7 3.89 18.34 31.85
CA ILE A 7 2.68 17.53 31.78
C ILE A 7 1.60 18.10 32.71
N LEU A 8 1.96 18.58 33.90
CA LEU A 8 1.02 19.25 34.80
C LEU A 8 0.46 20.53 34.16
N LYS A 9 1.31 21.39 33.59
CA LYS A 9 0.88 22.59 32.85
C LYS A 9 0.08 22.28 31.58
N PHE A 10 0.32 21.13 30.95
CA PHE A 10 -0.43 20.68 29.79
C PHE A 10 -1.81 20.16 30.19
N ILE A 11 -1.91 19.44 31.32
CA ILE A 11 -3.18 18.98 31.90
C ILE A 11 -3.98 20.17 32.45
N GLU A 12 -3.33 21.15 33.09
CA GLU A 12 -3.98 22.41 33.52
C GLU A 12 -4.49 23.21 32.32
N ARG A 13 -3.74 23.28 31.21
CA ARG A 13 -4.24 23.91 29.96
C ARG A 13 -5.38 23.15 29.29
N LEU A 14 -5.47 21.83 29.48
CA LEU A 14 -6.62 21.05 29.03
C LEU A 14 -7.81 21.21 29.98
N GLY A 15 -7.56 21.42 31.27
CA GLY A 15 -8.56 21.72 32.30
C GLY A 15 -9.13 23.13 32.22
N GLU A 16 -8.36 24.13 31.77
CA GLU A 16 -8.84 25.50 31.49
C GLU A 16 -9.75 25.57 30.25
N LYS A 17 -9.70 24.57 29.36
CA LYS A 17 -10.69 24.37 28.29
C LYS A 17 -11.79 23.41 28.71
N THR A 18 -12.10 23.33 30.00
CA THR A 18 -13.40 22.83 30.42
C THR A 18 -14.43 23.80 29.90
N ILE A 19 -15.06 23.38 28.80
CA ILE A 19 -16.45 23.62 28.44
C ILE A 19 -17.02 24.77 29.27
N GLU A 20 -16.84 26.01 28.80
CA GLU A 20 -17.83 27.02 29.10
C GLU A 20 -19.11 26.45 28.51
N VAL A 21 -19.84 25.71 29.33
CA VAL A 21 -21.27 25.56 29.16
C VAL A 21 -21.70 27.01 29.25
N SER A 22 -21.86 27.64 28.09
CA SER A 22 -22.60 28.88 28.02
C SER A 22 -24.01 28.48 28.42
N GLU A 23 -24.26 28.41 29.72
CA GLU A 23 -25.58 28.67 30.26
C GLU A 23 -25.84 30.12 29.87
N ARG A 24 -26.29 30.31 28.61
CA ARG A 24 -26.98 31.54 28.24
C ARG A 24 -28.03 31.70 29.33
N PRO A 25 -28.08 32.84 30.03
CA PRO A 25 -29.00 33.01 31.14
C PRO A 25 -30.38 32.67 30.61
N ILE A 26 -31.03 31.66 31.21
CA ILE A 26 -32.40 31.28 30.87
C ILE A 26 -33.19 32.58 30.97
N SER A 27 -33.54 33.13 29.80
CA SER A 27 -34.32 34.35 29.68
C SER A 27 -35.52 34.20 30.60
N ARG A 28 -35.61 35.08 31.60
CA ARG A 28 -36.57 35.00 32.71
C ARG A 28 -37.97 34.72 32.13
N ILE A 29 -38.45 33.49 32.28
CA ILE A 29 -39.80 33.13 31.83
C ILE A 29 -40.78 34.03 32.59
N PRO A 30 -41.62 34.82 31.89
CA PRO A 30 -42.56 35.71 32.54
C PRO A 30 -43.47 34.93 33.50
N LYS A 31 -43.49 35.33 34.79
CA LYS A 31 -44.31 34.68 35.81
C LYS A 31 -45.82 34.92 35.63
N THR A 32 -46.23 35.68 34.62
CA THR A 32 -47.61 36.04 34.29
C THR A 32 -48.31 35.08 33.34
N LEU A 33 -47.58 34.15 32.70
CA LEU A 33 -48.15 33.21 31.73
C LEU A 33 -48.86 32.03 32.39
N THR A 34 -49.94 31.57 31.76
CA THR A 34 -50.73 30.37 32.14
C THR A 34 -49.88 29.11 31.98
N PHE A 35 -50.13 28.05 32.77
CA PHE A 35 -49.30 26.83 32.77
C PHE A 35 -49.13 26.20 31.37
N GLN A 36 -50.21 26.19 30.57
CA GLN A 36 -50.19 25.65 29.20
C GLN A 36 -49.31 26.46 28.26
N GLU A 37 -49.34 27.80 28.35
CA GLU A 37 -48.53 28.71 27.52
C GLU A 37 -47.03 28.58 27.85
N ARG A 38 -46.69 28.38 29.13
CA ARG A 38 -45.30 28.10 29.53
C ARG A 38 -44.81 26.76 29.00
N LEU A 39 -45.65 25.72 29.02
CA LEU A 39 -45.27 24.41 28.51
C LEU A 39 -45.01 24.45 27.00
N GLN A 40 -45.83 25.18 26.25
CA GLN A 40 -45.61 25.39 24.82
C GLN A 40 -44.32 26.20 24.55
N LEU A 41 -44.06 27.25 25.34
CA LEU A 41 -42.83 28.04 25.22
C LEU A 41 -41.59 27.19 25.53
N LEU A 42 -41.64 26.37 26.58
CA LEU A 42 -40.55 25.46 26.94
C LEU A 42 -40.30 24.43 25.84
N LYS A 43 -41.36 23.86 25.26
CA LYS A 43 -41.23 22.91 24.15
C LYS A 43 -40.59 23.56 22.92
N LYS A 44 -41.01 24.79 22.60
CA LYS A 44 -40.45 25.56 21.48
C LYS A 44 -38.98 25.92 21.70
N LEU A 45 -38.62 26.37 22.90
CA LEU A 45 -37.23 26.65 23.28
C LEU A 45 -36.38 25.37 23.28
N GLN A 46 -36.94 24.23 23.70
CA GLN A 46 -36.26 22.95 23.65
C GLN A 46 -36.01 22.51 22.21
N GLU A 47 -36.99 22.65 21.31
CA GLU A 47 -36.83 22.38 19.87
C GLU A 47 -35.79 23.31 19.22
N GLU A 48 -35.83 24.62 19.49
CA GLU A 48 -34.85 25.59 18.97
C GLU A 48 -33.42 25.28 19.45
N VAL A 49 -33.24 24.96 20.74
CA VAL A 49 -31.92 24.59 21.30
C VAL A 49 -31.42 23.25 20.77
N SER A 50 -32.32 22.29 20.52
CA SER A 50 -31.98 21.02 19.88
C SER A 50 -31.52 21.22 18.43
N GLN A 51 -32.23 22.05 17.66
CA GLN A 51 -31.86 22.37 16.28
C GLN A 51 -30.54 23.14 16.19
N GLU A 52 -30.33 24.17 17.02
CA GLU A 52 -29.04 24.89 17.07
C GLU A 52 -27.88 23.96 17.43
N ARG A 53 -28.12 22.95 18.29
CA ARG A 53 -27.11 21.97 18.68
C ARG A 53 -26.80 21.00 17.56
N GLU A 54 -27.81 20.51 16.84
CA GLU A 54 -27.63 19.61 15.69
C GLU A 54 -26.88 20.31 14.56
N GLU A 55 -27.25 21.54 14.19
CA GLU A 55 -26.54 22.32 13.17
C GLU A 55 -25.06 22.59 13.55
N LYS A 56 -24.80 22.87 14.83
CA LYS A 56 -23.43 23.09 15.31
C LYS A 56 -22.61 21.80 15.25
N TYR A 57 -23.22 20.66 15.58
CA TYR A 57 -22.58 19.35 15.54
C TYR A 57 -22.28 18.91 14.09
N GLU A 58 -23.18 19.17 13.15
CA GLU A 58 -22.96 18.93 11.72
C GLU A 58 -21.80 19.76 11.16
N LYS A 59 -21.74 21.06 11.47
CA LYS A 59 -20.62 21.93 11.05
C LYS A 59 -19.27 21.49 11.61
N GLU A 60 -19.23 21.12 12.89
CA GLU A 60 -18.01 20.57 13.51
C GLU A 60 -17.61 19.23 12.86
N LEU A 61 -18.57 18.37 12.52
CA LEU A 61 -18.30 17.13 11.79
C LEU A 61 -17.77 17.39 10.38
N GLU A 62 -18.34 18.33 9.63
CA GLU A 62 -17.87 18.70 8.29
C GLU A 62 -16.44 19.24 8.35
N GLU A 63 -16.12 20.14 9.29
CA GLU A 63 -14.76 20.64 9.50
C GLU A 63 -13.78 19.52 9.88
N ILE A 64 -14.18 18.58 10.74
CA ILE A 64 -13.35 17.44 11.13
C ILE A 64 -13.14 16.48 9.95
N VAL A 65 -14.18 16.22 9.16
CA VAL A 65 -14.11 15.38 7.96
C VAL A 65 -13.21 16.02 6.90
N GLU A 66 -13.29 17.33 6.73
CA GLU A 66 -12.50 18.07 5.76
C GLU A 66 -11.04 18.27 6.20
N TRP A 67 -10.81 18.48 7.50
CA TRP A 67 -9.49 18.43 8.12
C TRP A 67 -8.87 17.04 7.96
N ARG A 68 -9.65 15.98 8.22
CA ARG A 68 -9.19 14.59 8.08
C ARG A 68 -8.93 14.21 6.63
N LYS A 69 -9.72 14.71 5.68
CA LYS A 69 -9.46 14.57 4.24
C LYS A 69 -8.13 15.23 3.86
N ARG A 70 -7.86 16.47 4.31
CA ARG A 70 -6.59 17.18 4.08
C ARG A 70 -5.38 16.47 4.73
N GLU A 71 -5.53 15.99 5.96
CA GLU A 71 -4.47 15.29 6.69
C GLU A 71 -4.16 13.89 6.11
N LEU A 72 -5.16 13.23 5.49
CA LEU A 72 -4.98 11.97 4.75
C LEU A 72 -4.35 12.19 3.36
N GLU A 73 -4.53 13.36 2.75
CA GLU A 73 -3.90 13.73 1.47
C GLU A 73 -2.41 14.10 1.64
N GLU A 74 -2.01 14.78 2.72
CA GLU A 74 -0.60 15.01 3.04
C GLU A 74 -0.01 13.87 3.89
N SER A 75 0.32 12.77 3.21
CA SER A 75 0.99 11.59 3.79
C SER A 75 2.12 11.98 4.75
N PHE A 76 2.22 11.33 5.92
CA PHE A 76 3.38 11.42 6.83
C PHE A 76 4.73 11.39 6.09
N THR A 77 4.78 10.61 5.03
CA THR A 77 5.90 10.48 4.08
C THR A 77 6.34 11.80 3.45
N HIS A 78 5.39 12.67 3.10
CA HIS A 78 5.64 14.00 2.53
C HIS A 78 6.21 14.96 3.58
N ARG A 79 5.62 14.99 4.78
CA ARG A 79 6.12 15.82 5.89
C ARG A 79 7.52 15.41 6.32
N PHE A 80 7.77 14.10 6.39
CA PHE A 80 9.08 13.56 6.73
C PHE A 80 10.11 13.83 5.62
N SER A 81 9.74 13.70 4.35
CA SER A 81 10.65 14.01 3.24
C SER A 81 11.03 15.50 3.22
N GLU A 82 10.09 16.40 3.48
CA GLU A 82 10.37 17.83 3.60
C GLU A 82 11.28 18.17 4.78
N PHE A 83 11.07 17.53 5.93
CA PHE A 83 11.96 17.68 7.08
C PHE A 83 13.40 17.29 6.73
N VAL A 84 13.58 16.12 6.09
CA VAL A 84 14.90 15.65 5.67
C VAL A 84 15.47 16.56 4.59
N LEU A 85 14.66 17.00 3.61
CA LEU A 85 15.08 17.97 2.60
C LEU A 85 15.60 19.24 3.24
N ARG A 86 14.88 19.80 4.22
CA ARG A 86 15.27 21.04 4.89
C ARG A 86 16.60 20.91 5.63
N HIS A 87 16.89 19.76 6.22
CA HIS A 87 18.10 19.54 7.01
C HIS A 87 19.29 19.01 6.19
N PHE A 88 19.04 18.30 5.08
CA PHE A 88 20.05 17.60 4.28
C PHE A 88 20.02 17.96 2.78
N ARG A 89 19.78 19.24 2.43
CA ARG A 89 19.72 19.69 1.02
C ARG A 89 20.93 19.27 0.17
N GLY A 90 22.15 19.49 0.67
CA GLY A 90 23.39 19.23 -0.08
C GLY A 90 23.57 17.75 -0.49
N PRO A 91 23.53 16.80 0.46
CA PRO A 91 23.58 15.38 0.13
C PRO A 91 22.44 14.94 -0.79
N VAL A 92 21.21 15.41 -0.54
CA VAL A 92 20.05 15.04 -1.38
C VAL A 92 20.25 15.48 -2.82
N GLU A 93 20.69 16.71 -3.09
CA GLU A 93 20.92 17.19 -4.45
C GLU A 93 22.00 16.39 -5.19
N SER A 94 23.11 16.05 -4.51
CA SER A 94 24.18 15.23 -5.09
C SER A 94 23.68 13.82 -5.46
N PHE A 95 22.94 13.17 -4.56
CA PHE A 95 22.34 11.86 -4.87
C PHE A 95 21.26 11.96 -5.93
N THR A 96 20.49 13.05 -5.98
CA THR A 96 19.47 13.27 -7.01
C THR A 96 20.08 13.29 -8.41
N LYS A 97 21.24 13.95 -8.58
CA LYS A 97 22.02 13.93 -9.84
C LYS A 97 22.67 12.57 -10.10
N SER A 98 23.09 11.90 -9.03
CA SER A 98 23.49 10.48 -8.93
C SER A 98 22.63 9.53 -9.76
N LEU A 99 21.32 9.70 -9.61
CA LEU A 99 20.35 8.65 -9.80
C LEU A 99 19.54 8.89 -11.07
N LYS A 100 20.10 8.43 -12.18
CA LYS A 100 19.45 8.45 -13.49
C LYS A 100 18.30 7.44 -13.53
N GLY A 101 17.20 7.81 -14.18
CA GLY A 101 16.03 6.92 -14.38
C GLY A 101 15.06 6.82 -13.21
N LEU A 102 15.38 7.38 -12.04
CA LEU A 102 14.46 7.34 -10.89
C LEU A 102 13.15 8.09 -11.17
N ASP A 103 13.20 9.21 -11.90
CA ASP A 103 12.03 9.97 -12.35
C ASP A 103 11.05 9.09 -13.11
N TYR A 104 11.59 8.31 -14.04
CA TYR A 104 10.82 7.40 -14.87
C TYR A 104 10.20 6.26 -14.05
N ASP A 105 10.96 5.69 -13.10
CA ASP A 105 10.48 4.65 -12.20
C ASP A 105 9.37 5.18 -11.27
N LEU A 106 9.42 6.44 -10.84
CA LEU A 106 8.38 7.08 -10.01
C LEU A 106 7.09 7.32 -10.78
N VAL A 107 7.18 7.84 -12.01
CA VAL A 107 6.02 8.05 -12.89
C VAL A 107 5.32 6.73 -13.18
N ARG A 108 6.08 5.69 -13.54
CA ARG A 108 5.54 4.33 -13.77
C ARG A 108 4.87 3.73 -12.54
N ALA A 109 5.38 4.03 -11.35
CA ALA A 109 4.80 3.57 -10.09
C ALA A 109 3.56 4.40 -9.65
N ASN A 110 3.20 5.45 -10.38
CA ASN A 110 2.19 6.46 -10.00
C ASN A 110 2.47 7.07 -8.61
N ILE A 111 3.75 7.31 -8.30
CA ILE A 111 4.16 7.97 -7.07
C ILE A 111 4.25 9.47 -7.35
N LYS A 112 3.31 10.25 -6.81
CA LYS A 112 3.18 11.71 -7.02
C LYS A 112 4.20 12.56 -6.24
N MET A 113 5.41 12.04 -6.03
CA MET A 113 6.48 12.76 -5.30
C MET A 113 7.52 13.28 -6.28
N SER A 114 8.12 14.44 -5.98
CA SER A 114 9.29 14.90 -6.72
C SER A 114 10.47 13.96 -6.48
N LYS A 115 11.41 13.92 -7.43
CA LYS A 115 12.63 13.13 -7.31
C LYS A 115 13.42 13.46 -6.04
N GLU A 116 13.53 14.75 -5.74
CA GLU A 116 14.25 15.29 -4.60
C GLU A 116 13.58 14.84 -3.28
N GLN A 117 12.25 14.95 -3.21
CA GLN A 117 11.48 14.48 -2.06
C GLN A 117 11.67 12.97 -1.84
N PHE A 118 11.68 12.18 -2.91
CA PHE A 118 11.88 10.74 -2.80
C PHE A 118 13.32 10.37 -2.38
N VAL A 119 14.34 11.08 -2.89
CA VAL A 119 15.73 10.88 -2.48
C VAL A 119 15.93 11.28 -1.02
N ALA A 120 15.28 12.34 -0.55
CA ALA A 120 15.29 12.71 0.86
C ALA A 120 14.65 11.63 1.74
N LEU A 121 13.50 11.11 1.33
CA LEU A 121 12.88 9.98 2.01
C LEU A 121 13.81 8.76 2.03
N MET A 122 14.48 8.46 0.93
CA MET A 122 15.47 7.38 0.82
C MET A 122 16.62 7.55 1.81
N LEU A 123 17.22 8.73 1.92
CA LEU A 123 18.26 8.99 2.90
C LEU A 123 17.72 8.92 4.33
N GLY A 124 16.54 9.49 4.58
CA GLY A 124 15.91 9.46 5.91
C GLY A 124 15.63 8.04 6.40
N VAL A 125 15.06 7.18 5.56
CA VAL A 125 14.83 5.76 5.85
C VAL A 125 16.16 5.03 6.06
N SER A 126 17.17 5.30 5.22
CA SER A 126 18.49 4.66 5.34
C SER A 126 19.21 5.01 6.66
N ILE A 127 19.13 6.27 7.08
CA ILE A 127 19.68 6.71 8.36
C ILE A 127 18.90 6.07 9.51
N PHE A 128 17.57 6.03 9.41
CA PHE A 128 16.73 5.40 10.43
C PHE A 128 17.06 3.91 10.58
N THR A 129 17.17 3.16 9.49
CA THR A 129 17.53 1.74 9.53
C THR A 129 18.95 1.52 10.04
N ALA A 130 19.89 2.42 9.74
CA ALA A 130 21.24 2.37 10.28
C ALA A 130 21.27 2.54 11.81
N ILE A 131 20.58 3.56 12.32
CA ILE A 131 20.50 3.82 13.77
C ILE A 131 19.79 2.65 14.46
N PHE A 132 18.69 2.17 13.88
CA PHE A 132 17.94 1.05 14.44
C PHE A 132 18.77 -0.24 14.49
N ALA A 133 19.50 -0.58 13.41
CA ALA A 133 20.38 -1.74 13.38
C ALA A 133 21.54 -1.64 14.38
N PHE A 134 22.12 -0.44 14.53
CA PHE A 134 23.15 -0.19 15.54
C PHE A 134 22.60 -0.36 16.96
N LEU A 135 21.41 0.19 17.26
CA LEU A 135 20.77 0.06 18.57
C LEU A 135 20.43 -1.39 18.90
N ILE A 136 20.03 -2.19 17.91
CA ILE A 136 19.83 -3.64 18.09
C ILE A 136 21.16 -4.32 18.44
N GLY A 137 22.26 -3.99 17.75
CA GLY A 137 23.58 -4.53 18.07
C GLY A 137 24.01 -4.25 19.51
N VAL A 138 23.81 -3.00 19.96
CA VAL A 138 24.10 -2.60 21.34
C VAL A 138 23.18 -3.30 22.35
N PHE A 139 21.88 -3.42 22.04
CA PHE A 139 20.90 -4.09 22.90
C PHE A 139 21.21 -5.59 23.07
N LEU A 140 21.75 -6.23 22.03
CA LEU A 140 22.19 -7.63 22.06
C LEU A 140 23.57 -7.81 22.72
N LEU A 141 24.13 -6.77 23.33
CA LEU A 141 25.45 -6.77 23.98
C LEU A 141 26.58 -7.20 23.03
N MET A 142 26.44 -6.95 21.73
CA MET A 142 27.49 -7.23 20.76
C MET A 142 28.66 -6.23 20.92
N PRO A 143 29.89 -6.63 20.57
CA PRO A 143 31.01 -5.71 20.43
C PRO A 143 30.65 -4.47 19.59
N VAL A 144 31.23 -3.32 19.96
CA VAL A 144 30.87 -2.01 19.36
C VAL A 144 31.22 -1.95 17.87
N ASP A 145 32.31 -2.59 17.47
CA ASP A 145 32.73 -2.78 16.08
C ASP A 145 31.69 -3.55 15.27
N ILE A 146 31.16 -4.64 15.82
CA ILE A 146 30.10 -5.44 15.18
C ILE A 146 28.80 -4.61 15.09
N SER A 147 28.44 -3.88 16.14
CA SER A 147 27.26 -3.01 16.15
C SER A 147 27.36 -1.89 15.10
N LEU A 148 28.55 -1.30 14.94
CA LEU A 148 28.81 -0.29 13.91
C LEU A 148 28.72 -0.88 12.50
N MET A 149 29.27 -2.08 12.27
CA MET A 149 29.10 -2.80 11.00
C MET A 149 27.62 -3.07 10.69
N LEU A 150 26.82 -3.48 11.67
CA LEU A 150 25.38 -3.66 11.51
C LEU A 150 24.68 -2.35 11.14
N GLY A 151 25.07 -1.22 11.73
CA GLY A 151 24.57 0.10 11.35
C GLY A 151 24.88 0.46 9.90
N ILE A 152 26.12 0.23 9.44
CA ILE A 152 26.51 0.48 8.04
C ILE A 152 25.74 -0.43 7.07
N LEU A 153 25.61 -1.72 7.41
CA LEU A 153 24.80 -2.66 6.62
C LEU A 153 23.32 -2.26 6.61
N GLY A 154 22.80 -1.77 7.73
CA GLY A 154 21.44 -1.23 7.84
C GLY A 154 21.23 0.01 6.96
N PHE A 155 22.22 0.88 6.84
CA PHE A 155 22.19 2.01 5.92
C PHE A 155 22.14 1.54 4.46
N ILE A 156 23.07 0.67 4.06
CA ILE A 156 23.15 0.16 2.69
C ILE A 156 21.87 -0.61 2.34
N GLY A 157 21.37 -1.43 3.25
CA GLY A 157 20.13 -2.18 3.09
C GLY A 157 18.91 -1.28 2.91
N GLY A 158 18.75 -0.26 3.77
CA GLY A 158 17.69 0.73 3.65
C GLY A 158 17.74 1.50 2.33
N PHE A 159 18.94 1.89 1.91
CA PHE A 159 19.16 2.62 0.66
C PHE A 159 18.81 1.78 -0.56
N LEU A 160 19.29 0.53 -0.62
CA LEU A 160 18.99 -0.40 -1.70
C LEU A 160 17.50 -0.77 -1.74
N TYR A 161 16.88 -0.95 -0.58
CA TYR A 161 15.45 -1.21 -0.50
C TYR A 161 14.65 -0.04 -1.11
N MET A 162 14.91 1.18 -0.66
CA MET A 162 14.16 2.35 -1.13
C MET A 162 14.45 2.66 -2.61
N ARG A 163 15.68 2.43 -3.09
CA ARG A 163 16.00 2.50 -4.54
C ARG A 163 15.09 1.60 -5.36
N ASN A 164 14.84 0.38 -4.91
CA ASN A 164 14.06 -0.61 -5.65
C ASN A 164 12.55 -0.50 -5.37
N TYR A 165 12.15 0.26 -4.36
CA TYR A 165 10.76 0.39 -3.94
C TYR A 165 9.81 0.82 -5.07
N PRO A 166 10.10 1.85 -5.89
CA PRO A 166 9.21 2.25 -6.99
C PRO A 166 9.01 1.13 -8.01
N ARG A 167 10.07 0.37 -8.32
CA ARG A 167 9.99 -0.79 -9.23
C ARG A 167 9.15 -1.91 -8.67
N ILE A 168 9.20 -2.14 -7.36
CA ILE A 168 8.35 -3.13 -6.68
C ILE A 168 6.88 -2.70 -6.76
N VAL A 169 6.59 -1.42 -6.50
CA VAL A 169 5.23 -0.86 -6.59
C VAL A 169 4.70 -0.92 -8.02
N TRP A 170 5.49 -0.48 -9.00
CA TRP A 170 5.17 -0.57 -10.42
C TRP A 170 4.87 -2.01 -10.83
N ARG A 171 5.73 -2.98 -10.50
CA ARG A 171 5.50 -4.39 -10.85
C ARG A 171 4.23 -4.95 -10.21
N ARG A 172 3.86 -4.51 -9.01
CA ARG A 172 2.57 -4.87 -8.41
C ARG A 172 1.41 -4.25 -9.19
N ARG A 173 1.47 -2.96 -9.54
CA ARG A 173 0.45 -2.31 -10.39
C ARG A 173 0.26 -3.04 -11.71
N VAL A 174 1.33 -3.36 -12.42
CA VAL A 174 1.27 -4.09 -13.70
C VAL A 174 0.56 -5.44 -13.55
N VAL A 175 0.86 -6.19 -12.49
CA VAL A 175 0.16 -7.45 -12.19
C VAL A 175 -1.34 -7.22 -11.97
N GLU A 176 -1.72 -6.21 -11.19
CA GLU A 176 -3.15 -5.92 -10.96
C GLU A 176 -3.85 -5.47 -12.25
N VAL A 177 -3.16 -4.74 -13.13
CA VAL A 177 -3.66 -4.40 -14.48
C VAL A 177 -3.88 -5.67 -15.30
N GLU A 178 -2.91 -6.58 -15.36
CA GLU A 178 -3.03 -7.83 -16.10
C GLU A 178 -4.19 -8.71 -15.63
N LYS A 179 -4.40 -8.79 -14.31
CA LYS A 179 -5.55 -9.50 -13.72
C LYS A 179 -6.89 -8.88 -14.12
N ALA A 180 -6.95 -7.56 -14.22
CA ALA A 180 -8.16 -6.84 -14.57
C ALA A 180 -8.46 -6.84 -16.08
N LEU A 181 -7.45 -7.10 -16.93
CA LEU A 181 -7.59 -7.07 -18.40
C LEU A 181 -8.80 -7.86 -18.93
N PRO A 182 -9.03 -9.14 -18.58
CA PRO A 182 -10.16 -9.89 -19.12
C PRO A 182 -11.51 -9.24 -18.83
N TYR A 183 -11.66 -8.64 -17.65
CA TYR A 183 -12.88 -7.99 -17.21
C TYR A 183 -13.10 -6.66 -17.94
N VAL A 184 -12.05 -5.85 -18.04
CA VAL A 184 -12.08 -4.58 -18.77
C VAL A 184 -12.38 -4.79 -20.25
N LEU A 185 -11.71 -5.75 -20.89
CA LEU A 185 -11.94 -6.07 -22.29
C LEU A 185 -13.36 -6.55 -22.55
N ARG A 186 -13.92 -7.39 -21.67
CA ARG A 186 -15.31 -7.83 -21.78
C ARG A 186 -16.31 -6.70 -21.56
N HIS A 187 -16.03 -5.80 -20.62
CA HIS A 187 -16.85 -4.61 -20.37
C HIS A 187 -16.87 -3.72 -21.63
N MET A 188 -15.70 -3.38 -22.18
CA MET A 188 -15.62 -2.60 -23.41
C MET A 188 -16.30 -3.30 -24.58
N ALA A 189 -16.08 -4.61 -24.77
CA ALA A 189 -16.73 -5.39 -25.80
C ALA A 189 -18.26 -5.30 -25.71
N SER A 190 -18.82 -5.42 -24.50
CA SER A 190 -20.26 -5.34 -24.27
C SER A 190 -20.83 -3.96 -24.65
N LEU A 191 -20.12 -2.88 -24.35
CA LEU A 191 -20.54 -1.52 -24.70
C LEU A 191 -20.44 -1.27 -26.20
N LEU A 192 -19.34 -1.67 -26.83
CA LEU A 192 -19.14 -1.54 -28.26
C LEU A 192 -20.17 -2.35 -29.06
N SER A 193 -20.52 -3.56 -28.62
CA SER A 193 -21.61 -4.37 -29.21
C SER A 193 -22.98 -3.71 -29.10
N ALA A 194 -23.18 -2.87 -28.07
CA ALA A 194 -24.38 -2.06 -27.91
C ALA A 194 -24.36 -0.75 -28.73
N GLY A 195 -23.31 -0.52 -29.53
CA GLY A 195 -23.15 0.67 -30.35
C GLY A 195 -22.57 1.89 -29.63
N VAL A 196 -22.09 1.73 -28.39
CA VAL A 196 -21.40 2.79 -27.64
C VAL A 196 -20.05 3.09 -28.30
N GLY A 197 -19.67 4.37 -28.36
CA GLY A 197 -18.38 4.76 -28.92
C GLY A 197 -17.20 4.28 -28.06
N ILE A 198 -16.04 4.07 -28.69
CA ILE A 198 -14.82 3.59 -27.98
C ILE A 198 -14.38 4.52 -26.84
N ALA A 199 -14.47 5.84 -27.07
CA ALA A 199 -14.12 6.84 -26.07
C ALA A 199 -15.05 6.78 -24.84
N GLU A 200 -16.36 6.61 -25.06
CA GLU A 200 -17.35 6.46 -23.98
C GLU A 200 -17.17 5.12 -23.25
N ALA A 201 -16.84 4.05 -23.97
CA ALA A 201 -16.51 2.76 -23.37
C ALA A 201 -15.27 2.85 -22.47
N MET A 202 -14.25 3.61 -22.87
CA MET A 202 -13.08 3.90 -22.03
C MET A 202 -13.46 4.70 -20.78
N VAL A 203 -14.33 5.71 -20.90
CA VAL A 203 -14.84 6.48 -19.75
C VAL A 203 -15.59 5.58 -18.78
N SER A 204 -16.41 4.65 -19.28
CA SER A 204 -17.09 3.67 -18.43
C SER A 204 -16.10 2.82 -17.62
N VAL A 205 -15.03 2.33 -18.27
CA VAL A 205 -13.97 1.56 -17.58
C VAL A 205 -13.21 2.41 -16.56
N ALA A 206 -12.91 3.67 -16.88
CA ALA A 206 -12.24 4.59 -15.96
C ALA A 206 -13.05 4.80 -14.67
N ASN A 207 -14.39 4.78 -14.76
CA ASN A 207 -15.29 4.96 -13.63
C ASN A 207 -15.71 3.65 -12.92
N ALA A 208 -15.34 2.48 -13.46
CA ALA A 208 -15.82 1.17 -12.99
C ALA A 208 -14.96 0.53 -11.88
N ASP A 209 -13.99 1.27 -11.33
CA ASP A 209 -13.13 0.87 -10.20
C ASP A 209 -12.47 -0.52 -10.34
N TYR A 210 -11.80 -0.75 -11.48
CA TYR A 210 -10.97 -1.95 -11.71
C TYR A 210 -9.55 -1.80 -11.11
N GLY A 211 -9.37 -0.90 -10.14
CA GLY A 211 -8.07 -0.62 -9.54
C GLY A 211 -7.13 0.13 -10.51
N PRO A 212 -5.82 -0.22 -10.58
CA PRO A 212 -4.83 0.57 -11.32
C PRO A 212 -5.14 0.73 -12.82
N ILE A 213 -5.85 -0.21 -13.45
CA ILE A 213 -6.21 -0.09 -14.87
C ILE A 213 -7.22 1.05 -15.10
N SER A 214 -8.16 1.28 -14.17
CA SER A 214 -9.10 2.40 -14.27
C SER A 214 -8.38 3.75 -14.16
N GLU A 215 -7.36 3.87 -13.30
CA GLU A 215 -6.49 5.05 -13.23
C GLU A 215 -5.76 5.32 -14.54
N GLU A 216 -5.25 4.26 -15.20
CA GLU A 216 -4.56 4.39 -16.48
C GLU A 216 -5.50 4.76 -17.62
N PHE A 217 -6.75 4.27 -17.58
CA PHE A 217 -7.79 4.68 -18.52
C PHE A 217 -8.19 6.15 -18.33
N ASP A 218 -8.36 6.62 -17.09
CA ASP A 218 -8.55 8.04 -16.78
C ASP A 218 -7.38 8.90 -17.29
N LEU A 219 -6.14 8.43 -17.10
CA LEU A 219 -4.95 9.12 -17.63
C LEU A 219 -4.95 9.19 -19.17
N MET A 220 -5.31 8.10 -19.86
CA MET A 220 -5.45 8.11 -21.32
C MET A 220 -6.53 9.10 -21.80
N ILE A 221 -7.67 9.13 -21.12
CA ILE A 221 -8.77 10.06 -21.44
C ILE A 221 -8.31 11.51 -21.24
N ARG A 222 -7.55 11.80 -20.19
CA ARG A 222 -6.97 13.14 -19.96
C ARG A 222 -5.95 13.51 -21.03
N ASP A 223 -5.08 12.60 -21.43
CA ASP A 223 -4.12 12.81 -22.51
C ASP A 223 -4.84 13.15 -23.83
N MET A 224 -5.93 12.45 -24.12
CA MET A 224 -6.77 12.69 -25.30
C MET A 224 -7.49 14.03 -25.26
N HIS A 225 -8.06 14.42 -24.11
CA HIS A 225 -8.62 15.77 -23.92
C HIS A 225 -7.56 16.87 -24.06
N GLY A 226 -6.30 16.57 -23.69
CA GLY A 226 -5.15 17.43 -23.90
C GLY A 226 -4.64 17.51 -25.34
N GLY A 227 -5.32 16.85 -26.30
CA GLY A 227 -4.98 16.87 -27.72
C GLY A 227 -4.05 15.74 -28.19
N THR A 228 -3.73 14.77 -27.33
CA THR A 228 -2.98 13.57 -27.73
C THR A 228 -3.86 12.66 -28.59
N SER A 229 -3.32 12.06 -29.65
CA SER A 229 -4.08 11.11 -30.46
C SER A 229 -4.46 9.86 -29.66
N PHE A 230 -5.53 9.18 -30.07
CA PHE A 230 -5.93 7.91 -29.45
C PHE A 230 -4.82 6.86 -29.56
N GLU A 231 -4.12 6.79 -30.70
CA GLU A 231 -3.01 5.88 -30.89
C GLU A 231 -1.83 6.19 -29.95
N ASP A 232 -1.47 7.46 -29.81
CA ASP A 232 -0.37 7.87 -28.93
C ASP A 232 -0.70 7.63 -27.45
N ALA A 233 -1.95 7.85 -27.04
CA ALA A 233 -2.41 7.58 -25.67
C ALA A 233 -2.29 6.09 -25.31
N LEU A 234 -2.68 5.20 -26.23
CA LEU A 234 -2.51 3.75 -26.09
C LEU A 234 -1.04 3.33 -26.07
N MET A 235 -0.20 3.91 -26.92
CA MET A 235 1.25 3.62 -26.92
C MET A 235 1.92 4.07 -25.62
N ARG A 236 1.54 5.23 -25.06
CA ARG A 236 2.02 5.66 -23.74
C ARG A 236 1.57 4.72 -22.63
N PHE A 237 0.33 4.23 -22.69
CA PHE A 237 -0.15 3.20 -21.75
C PHE A 237 0.66 1.90 -21.86
N GLU A 238 0.93 1.42 -23.08
CA GLU A 238 1.80 0.26 -23.33
C GLU A 238 3.20 0.49 -22.74
N GLU A 239 3.79 1.66 -22.94
CA GLU A 239 5.13 2.00 -22.45
C GLU A 239 5.19 2.05 -20.91
N ARG A 240 4.15 2.61 -20.26
CA ARG A 240 4.08 2.69 -18.79
C ARG A 240 3.92 1.31 -18.16
N MET A 241 3.06 0.46 -18.74
CA MET A 241 2.84 -0.89 -18.22
C MET A 241 4.00 -1.84 -18.54
N ALA A 242 4.66 -1.66 -19.69
CA ALA A 242 5.74 -2.50 -20.20
C ALA A 242 5.45 -4.02 -20.04
N SER A 243 4.20 -4.41 -20.27
CA SER A 243 3.69 -5.78 -20.17
C SER A 243 3.45 -6.34 -21.57
N GLU A 244 3.80 -7.61 -21.78
CA GLU A 244 3.53 -8.30 -23.04
C GLU A 244 2.03 -8.46 -23.30
N ASN A 245 1.24 -8.73 -22.25
CA ASN A 245 -0.22 -8.85 -22.35
C ASN A 245 -0.85 -7.51 -22.74
N VAL A 246 -0.42 -6.42 -22.10
CA VAL A 246 -0.88 -5.06 -22.43
C VAL A 246 -0.47 -4.70 -23.87
N SER A 247 0.76 -4.99 -24.26
CA SER A 247 1.25 -4.78 -25.63
C SER A 247 0.43 -5.54 -26.66
N ARG A 248 0.07 -6.81 -26.38
CA ARG A 248 -0.80 -7.63 -27.22
C ARG A 248 -2.16 -6.95 -27.39
N VAL A 249 -2.79 -6.50 -26.30
CA VAL A 249 -4.08 -5.79 -26.33
C VAL A 249 -4.00 -4.51 -27.15
N VAL A 250 -3.05 -3.62 -26.84
CA VAL A 250 -2.89 -2.33 -27.52
C VAL A 250 -2.70 -2.52 -29.02
N LYS A 251 -1.82 -3.43 -29.44
CA LYS A 251 -1.59 -3.73 -30.86
C LYS A 251 -2.84 -4.26 -31.56
N GLN A 252 -3.66 -5.07 -30.90
CA GLN A 252 -4.91 -5.55 -31.48
C GLN A 252 -5.95 -4.43 -31.62
N ILE A 253 -6.07 -3.55 -30.62
CA ILE A 253 -6.96 -2.38 -30.68
C ILE A 253 -6.56 -1.44 -31.82
N LEU A 254 -5.28 -1.12 -31.94
CA LEU A 254 -4.76 -0.24 -33.00
C LEU A 254 -5.01 -0.84 -34.40
N ARG A 255 -4.79 -2.15 -34.56
CA ARG A 255 -5.08 -2.85 -35.83
C ARG A 255 -6.57 -2.83 -36.15
N ALA A 256 -7.42 -3.17 -35.18
CA ALA A 256 -8.87 -3.20 -35.36
C ALA A 256 -9.43 -1.83 -35.78
N THR A 257 -8.94 -0.77 -35.14
CA THR A 257 -9.34 0.63 -35.43
C THR A 257 -8.90 1.05 -36.83
N LYS A 258 -7.69 0.65 -37.27
CA LYS A 258 -7.15 1.02 -38.59
C LYS A 258 -7.81 0.29 -39.77
N PHE A 259 -8.18 -0.98 -39.59
CA PHE A 259 -8.70 -1.82 -40.68
C PHE A 259 -10.24 -1.99 -40.66
N GLY A 260 -10.94 -1.30 -39.75
CA GLY A 260 -12.41 -1.24 -39.74
C GLY A 260 -13.11 -2.57 -39.37
N GLY A 261 -12.47 -3.40 -38.53
CA GLY A 261 -13.06 -4.67 -38.08
C GLY A 261 -14.07 -4.49 -36.94
N ASN A 262 -14.83 -5.55 -36.62
CA ASN A 262 -15.69 -5.55 -35.44
C ASN A 262 -14.83 -5.57 -34.17
N LEU A 263 -14.53 -4.38 -33.64
CA LEU A 263 -13.71 -4.21 -32.44
C LEU A 263 -14.32 -4.94 -31.24
N ALA A 264 -15.65 -4.99 -31.13
CA ALA A 264 -16.33 -5.66 -30.03
C ALA A 264 -16.01 -7.16 -30.01
N ASP A 265 -16.07 -7.84 -31.16
CA ASP A 265 -15.71 -9.27 -31.27
C ASP A 265 -14.24 -9.52 -30.95
N ILE A 266 -13.35 -8.61 -31.35
CA ILE A 266 -11.91 -8.71 -31.08
C ILE A 266 -11.64 -8.60 -29.58
N LEU A 267 -12.23 -7.60 -28.90
CA LEU A 267 -12.09 -7.45 -27.45
C LEU A 267 -12.71 -8.64 -26.69
N TYR A 268 -13.84 -9.15 -27.15
CA TYR A 268 -14.49 -10.32 -26.55
C TYR A 268 -13.61 -11.57 -26.65
N LYS A 269 -13.03 -11.85 -27.83
CA LYS A 269 -12.08 -12.96 -28.03
C LYS A 269 -10.84 -12.81 -27.16
N LEU A 270 -10.24 -11.61 -27.08
CA LEU A 270 -9.10 -11.36 -26.20
C LEU A 270 -9.45 -11.60 -24.72
N ALA A 271 -10.65 -11.18 -24.29
CA ALA A 271 -11.13 -11.42 -22.93
C ALA A 271 -11.26 -12.92 -22.63
N GLU A 272 -11.76 -13.72 -23.57
CA GLU A 272 -11.83 -15.18 -23.45
C GLU A 272 -10.43 -15.82 -23.42
N ASP A 273 -9.53 -15.41 -24.32
CA ASP A 273 -8.14 -15.88 -24.38
C ASP A 273 -7.44 -15.67 -23.04
N PHE A 274 -7.44 -14.44 -22.50
CA PHE A 274 -6.80 -14.15 -21.22
C PHE A 274 -7.47 -14.87 -20.05
N SER A 275 -8.79 -15.00 -20.06
CA SER A 275 -9.51 -15.78 -19.03
C SER A 275 -9.11 -17.26 -19.07
N PHE A 276 -8.91 -17.82 -20.26
CA PHE A 276 -8.47 -19.19 -20.45
C PHE A 276 -7.01 -19.38 -20.01
N GLU A 277 -6.11 -18.49 -20.42
CA GLU A 277 -4.70 -18.48 -20.00
C GLU A 277 -4.57 -18.40 -18.48
N TYR A 278 -5.36 -17.52 -17.82
CA TYR A 278 -5.38 -17.41 -16.36
C TYR A 278 -5.86 -18.69 -15.69
N ARG A 279 -6.95 -19.29 -16.19
CA ARG A 279 -7.44 -20.59 -15.70
C ARG A 279 -6.40 -21.70 -15.84
N MET A 280 -5.67 -21.74 -16.95
CA MET A 280 -4.62 -22.74 -17.17
C MET A 280 -3.47 -22.57 -16.18
N LYS A 281 -3.00 -21.32 -15.99
CA LYS A 281 -1.98 -21.00 -14.96
C LYS A 281 -2.43 -21.40 -13.55
N LEU A 282 -3.71 -21.21 -13.24
CA LEU A 282 -4.27 -21.61 -11.95
C LEU A 282 -4.30 -23.14 -11.78
N VAL A 283 -4.69 -23.88 -12.81
CA VAL A 283 -4.66 -25.36 -12.79
C VAL A 283 -3.24 -25.87 -12.61
N GLU A 284 -2.27 -25.33 -13.36
CA GLU A 284 -0.86 -25.69 -13.19
C GLU A 284 -0.33 -25.37 -11.79
N TYR A 285 -0.72 -24.22 -11.23
CA TYR A 285 -0.35 -23.84 -9.89
C TYR A 285 -0.89 -24.82 -8.85
N ILE A 286 -2.18 -25.16 -8.91
CA ILE A 286 -2.80 -26.11 -7.99
C ILE A 286 -2.08 -27.46 -8.04
N GLN A 287 -1.74 -27.94 -9.25
CA GLN A 287 -0.98 -29.17 -9.42
C GLN A 287 0.42 -29.09 -8.77
N LYS A 288 1.14 -27.97 -8.95
CA LYS A 288 2.46 -27.75 -8.34
C LYS A 288 2.37 -27.63 -6.82
N VAL A 289 1.37 -26.92 -6.30
CA VAL A 289 1.17 -26.71 -4.85
C VAL A 289 0.96 -28.04 -4.13
N ASN A 290 0.23 -28.98 -4.71
CA ASN A 290 0.04 -30.31 -4.10
C ASN A 290 1.37 -31.05 -3.88
N GLY A 291 2.28 -31.02 -4.86
CA GLY A 291 3.61 -31.61 -4.70
C GLY A 291 4.47 -30.88 -3.67
N VAL A 292 4.42 -29.54 -3.66
CA VAL A 292 5.21 -28.73 -2.71
C VAL A 292 4.66 -28.83 -1.28
N ALA A 293 3.34 -29.00 -1.10
CA ALA A 293 2.73 -29.19 0.22
C ALA A 293 3.23 -30.46 0.92
N PHE A 294 3.44 -31.55 0.17
CA PHE A 294 4.06 -32.76 0.70
C PHE A 294 5.49 -32.51 1.18
N VAL A 295 6.31 -31.82 0.37
CA VAL A 295 7.69 -31.46 0.74
C VAL A 295 7.71 -30.55 1.97
N TYR A 296 6.80 -29.58 2.05
CA TYR A 296 6.65 -28.68 3.19
C TYR A 296 6.31 -29.45 4.48
N MET A 297 5.36 -30.39 4.42
CA MET A 297 5.00 -31.26 5.54
C MET A 297 6.20 -32.11 5.99
N PHE A 298 6.92 -32.69 5.03
CA PHE A 298 8.10 -33.49 5.31
C PHE A 298 9.20 -32.68 6.00
N ILE A 299 9.52 -31.49 5.51
CA ILE A 299 10.57 -30.62 6.08
C ILE A 299 10.16 -30.06 7.45
N THR A 300 8.88 -29.75 7.64
CA THR A 300 8.42 -29.06 8.86
C THR A 300 8.11 -30.03 10.00
N ILE A 301 7.68 -31.25 9.71
CA ILE A 301 7.27 -32.23 10.73
C ILE A 301 8.23 -33.43 10.76
N ILE A 302 8.39 -34.11 9.62
CA ILE A 302 9.08 -35.40 9.57
C ILE A 302 10.59 -35.24 9.78
N MET A 303 11.23 -34.30 9.07
CA MET A 303 12.67 -34.05 9.18
C MET A 303 13.13 -33.69 10.60
N PRO A 304 12.49 -32.73 11.32
CA PRO A 304 12.86 -32.43 12.70
C PRO A 304 12.70 -33.63 13.63
N THR A 305 11.61 -34.41 13.49
CA THR A 305 11.39 -35.59 14.33
C THR A 305 12.44 -36.67 14.08
N LEU A 306 12.74 -36.99 12.81
CA LEU A 306 13.80 -37.93 12.46
C LEU A 306 15.18 -37.45 12.92
N PHE A 307 15.45 -36.14 12.81
CA PHE A 307 16.70 -35.55 13.29
C PHE A 307 16.87 -35.72 14.80
N VAL A 308 15.82 -35.47 15.59
CA VAL A 308 15.85 -35.69 17.05
C VAL A 308 16.07 -37.17 17.39
N VAL A 309 15.33 -38.07 16.74
CA VAL A 309 15.48 -39.52 16.97
C VAL A 309 16.88 -40.00 16.61
N ALA A 310 17.46 -39.54 15.49
CA ALA A 310 18.80 -39.90 15.06
C ALA A 310 19.88 -39.42 16.04
N ILE A 311 19.79 -38.17 16.52
CA ILE A 311 20.74 -37.64 17.51
C ILE A 311 20.62 -38.38 18.85
N LEU A 312 19.40 -38.72 19.27
CA LEU A 312 19.18 -39.50 20.49
C LEU A 312 19.80 -40.89 20.37
N ALA A 313 19.52 -41.61 19.29
CA ALA A 313 20.09 -42.93 19.04
C ALA A 313 21.63 -42.90 18.98
N ALA A 314 22.21 -41.92 18.28
CA ALA A 314 23.65 -41.75 18.21
C ALA A 314 24.27 -41.46 19.58
N SER A 315 23.60 -40.65 20.41
CA SER A 315 24.05 -40.33 21.77
C SER A 315 23.97 -41.53 22.72
N LEU A 316 22.99 -42.42 22.53
CA LEU A 316 22.91 -43.68 23.25
C LEU A 316 24.05 -44.64 22.86
N MET A 317 24.37 -44.71 21.56
CA MET A 317 25.45 -45.58 21.05
C MET A 317 26.84 -45.11 21.49
N SER A 318 27.11 -43.80 21.44
CA SER A 318 28.40 -43.23 21.85
C SER A 318 28.56 -43.11 23.37
N ARG A 319 27.47 -43.31 24.14
CA ARG A 319 27.38 -43.06 25.60
C ARG A 319 27.78 -41.63 25.99
N ALA A 320 27.74 -40.69 25.05
CA ALA A 320 28.03 -39.28 25.25
C ALA A 320 27.08 -38.44 24.39
N LEU A 321 26.74 -37.23 24.82
CA LEU A 321 25.97 -36.33 23.97
C LEU A 321 26.77 -36.02 22.70
N VAL A 322 26.24 -36.44 21.55
CA VAL A 322 26.87 -36.16 20.23
C VAL A 322 26.86 -34.66 19.91
N MET A 323 25.84 -33.95 20.41
CA MET A 323 25.71 -32.51 20.26
C MET A 323 25.30 -31.88 21.61
N PRO A 324 25.87 -30.73 22.00
CA PRO A 324 25.41 -30.00 23.18
C PRO A 324 23.93 -29.60 23.04
N VAL A 325 23.19 -29.65 24.15
CA VAL A 325 21.75 -29.36 24.19
C VAL A 325 21.43 -27.97 23.62
N GLN A 326 22.31 -26.99 23.85
CA GLN A 326 22.17 -25.64 23.31
C GLN A 326 22.23 -25.63 21.77
N GLY A 327 23.12 -26.41 21.16
CA GLY A 327 23.23 -26.52 19.70
C GLY A 327 21.99 -27.14 19.07
N LEU A 328 21.46 -28.19 19.71
CA LEU A 328 20.22 -28.84 19.27
C LEU A 328 19.01 -27.89 19.38
N ALA A 329 18.93 -27.09 20.46
CA ALA A 329 17.88 -26.10 20.64
C ALA A 329 17.92 -25.00 19.54
N VAL A 330 19.10 -24.51 19.17
CA VAL A 330 19.25 -23.50 18.11
C VAL A 330 18.78 -24.05 16.75
N ILE A 331 19.16 -25.28 16.40
CA ILE A 331 18.77 -25.89 15.13
C ILE A 331 17.26 -26.14 15.07
N LEU A 332 16.66 -26.63 16.14
CA LEU A 332 15.22 -26.88 16.19
C LEU A 332 14.39 -25.60 16.21
N LEU A 333 14.82 -24.57 16.94
CA LEU A 333 14.04 -23.35 17.12
C LEU A 333 14.24 -22.32 16.01
N PHE A 334 15.42 -22.30 15.38
CA PHE A 334 15.74 -21.34 14.32
C PHE A 334 16.02 -22.00 12.97
N GLY A 335 16.77 -23.11 12.95
CA GLY A 335 17.18 -23.78 11.70
C GLY A 335 16.01 -24.32 10.89
N PHE A 336 15.26 -25.27 11.46
CA PHE A 336 14.10 -25.87 10.77
C PHE A 336 12.99 -24.85 10.45
N PRO A 337 12.61 -23.94 11.37
CA PRO A 337 11.65 -22.88 11.07
C PRO A 337 12.12 -21.92 9.97
N ALA A 338 13.42 -21.59 9.89
CA ALA A 338 13.95 -20.77 8.80
C ALA A 338 13.81 -21.47 7.44
N ILE A 339 14.13 -22.77 7.37
CA ILE A 339 13.95 -23.56 6.14
C ILE A 339 12.46 -23.65 5.78
N SER A 340 11.60 -23.93 6.75
CA SER A 340 10.14 -23.97 6.56
C SER A 340 9.60 -22.65 6.02
N THR A 341 10.04 -21.52 6.58
CA THR A 341 9.67 -20.18 6.14
C THR A 341 10.13 -19.90 4.70
N LEU A 342 11.33 -20.36 4.34
CA LEU A 342 11.85 -20.25 2.97
C LEU A 342 10.96 -21.01 1.98
N VAL A 343 10.54 -22.23 2.33
CA VAL A 343 9.61 -23.03 1.50
C VAL A 343 8.27 -22.32 1.34
N VAL A 344 7.70 -21.76 2.41
CA VAL A 344 6.44 -20.98 2.33
C VAL A 344 6.61 -19.75 1.43
N PHE A 345 7.74 -19.05 1.54
CA PHE A 345 8.04 -17.92 0.68
C PHE A 345 8.15 -18.33 -0.80
N MET A 346 8.73 -19.50 -1.10
CA MET A 346 8.75 -20.06 -2.45
C MET A 346 7.34 -20.36 -2.97
N ILE A 347 6.48 -21.01 -2.16
CA ILE A 347 5.09 -21.31 -2.53
C ILE A 347 4.33 -20.01 -2.88
N LYS A 348 4.44 -19.01 -2.01
CA LYS A 348 3.78 -17.71 -2.20
C LYS A 348 4.31 -16.96 -3.42
N ARG A 349 5.58 -17.16 -3.78
CA ARG A 349 6.16 -16.59 -4.99
C ARG A 349 5.69 -17.29 -6.27
N SER A 350 5.32 -18.57 -6.18
CA SER A 350 4.81 -19.37 -7.29
C SER A 350 3.32 -19.18 -7.58
N GLU A 351 2.59 -18.44 -6.74
CA GLU A 351 1.19 -18.11 -6.96
C GLU A 351 1.00 -17.38 -8.31
N PRO A 352 0.09 -17.86 -9.18
CA PRO A 352 -0.17 -17.25 -10.47
C PRO A 352 -0.77 -15.88 -10.21
N ARG A 353 -0.08 -14.88 -10.76
CA ARG A 353 -0.43 -13.48 -10.68
C ARG A 353 -1.22 -13.07 -11.90
#